data_AF-A0AAD0PX29-F1
#
_entry.id   AF-A0AAD0PX29-F1
#
_cell.length_a   1.000
_cell.length_b   1.000
_cell.length_c   1.000
_cell.angle_alpha   90.00
_cell.angle_beta   90.00
_cell.angle_gamma   90.00
#
_symmetry.space_group_name_H-M   'P 1'
#
loop_
_entity.id
_entity.type
_entity.pdbx_description
1 polymer ?
#
loop_
_entity_poly.entity_id
_entity_poly.type
_entity_poly.pdbx_seq_one_letter_code
_entity_poly.pdbx_strand_id
1 'polypeptide(L)'
;MNKVMTYQDMSFADYTPLLADSIQQLLAKGLVLQHEKMTVVSSTAGQGFIDPISKNRELPERTGIYSRDAIGIWRNIGDASQMDDLAMYLAMNTPSKNRYSLMVELIEKASAASIQITRPSSSPDHAMQP
;
A
#
# COMPACT_ATOMS: atom_id res chain seq x y z
N MET A 1 -21.84 21.09 -27.66
CA MET A 1 -21.70 19.61 -27.68
C MET A 1 -20.66 19.25 -26.63
N ASN A 2 -21.09 19.10 -25.36
CA ASN A 2 -20.18 18.75 -24.27
C ASN A 2 -19.82 17.28 -24.43
N LYS A 3 -18.57 17.02 -24.85
CA LYS A 3 -17.98 15.69 -24.69
C LYS A 3 -17.87 15.44 -23.19
N VAL A 4 -18.92 14.86 -22.62
CA VAL A 4 -18.76 14.01 -21.44
C VAL A 4 -17.77 12.95 -21.90
N MET A 5 -16.50 13.11 -21.53
CA MET A 5 -15.55 12.01 -21.59
C MET A 5 -16.18 10.91 -20.74
N THR A 6 -16.88 9.98 -21.39
CA THR A 6 -17.12 8.67 -20.83
C THR A 6 -15.73 8.04 -20.75
N TYR A 7 -15.04 8.27 -19.62
CA TYR A 7 -13.71 7.76 -19.27
C TYR A 7 -13.73 6.22 -19.10
N GLN A 8 -14.37 5.51 -20.03
CA GLN A 8 -14.54 4.05 -20.03
C GLN A 8 -13.37 3.31 -20.69
N ASP A 9 -12.46 4.00 -21.37
CA ASP A 9 -11.32 3.40 -22.07
C ASP A 9 -9.99 3.98 -21.58
N MET A 10 -9.75 3.97 -20.25
CA MET A 10 -8.36 3.99 -19.82
C MET A 10 -7.75 2.65 -20.23
N SER A 11 -6.80 2.68 -21.16
CA SER A 11 -6.20 1.46 -21.66
C SER A 11 -5.49 0.74 -20.51
N PHE A 12 -5.46 -0.59 -20.54
CA PHE A 12 -4.76 -1.38 -19.52
C PHE A 12 -3.30 -0.94 -19.37
N ALA A 13 -2.67 -0.48 -20.46
CA ALA A 13 -1.30 0.01 -20.50
C ALA A 13 -1.11 1.36 -19.77
N ASP A 14 -2.13 2.21 -19.68
CA ASP A 14 -2.05 3.47 -18.94
C ASP A 14 -2.43 3.27 -17.46
N TYR A 15 -3.36 2.36 -17.20
CA TYR A 15 -3.92 2.11 -15.88
C TYR A 15 -2.95 1.38 -14.94
N THR A 16 -2.28 0.33 -15.42
CA THR A 16 -1.40 -0.50 -14.57
C THR A 16 -0.20 0.28 -14.01
N PRO A 17 0.53 1.09 -14.80
CA PRO A 17 1.63 1.90 -14.26
C PRO A 17 1.19 2.93 -13.22
N LEU A 18 0.04 3.57 -13.42
CA LEU A 18 -0.51 4.54 -12.45
C LEU A 18 -0.88 3.86 -11.12
N LEU A 19 -1.44 2.65 -11.19
CA LEU A 19 -1.70 1.85 -10.01
C LEU A 19 -0.40 1.49 -9.28
N ALA A 20 0.62 1.02 -10.01
CA ALA A 20 1.90 0.62 -9.41
C ALA A 20 2.55 1.78 -8.64
N ASP A 21 2.62 2.97 -9.26
CA ASP A 21 3.14 4.18 -8.62
C ASP A 21 2.31 4.57 -7.39
N SER A 22 0.99 4.58 -7.51
CA SER A 22 0.10 4.94 -6.39
C SER A 22 0.25 3.96 -5.22
N ILE A 23 0.32 2.66 -5.49
CA ILE A 23 0.51 1.62 -4.48
C ILE A 23 1.89 1.77 -3.83
N GLN A 24 2.94 1.99 -4.61
CA GLN A 24 4.29 2.20 -4.10
C GLN A 24 4.33 3.41 -3.16
N GLN A 25 3.73 4.54 -3.54
CA GLN A 25 3.69 5.73 -2.68
C GLN A 25 2.90 5.49 -1.40
N LEU A 26 1.79 4.76 -1.47
CA LEU A 26 0.93 4.43 -0.33
C LEU A 26 1.72 3.57 0.67
N LEU A 27 2.35 2.50 0.19
CA LEU A 27 3.14 1.58 1.01
C LEU A 27 4.44 2.22 1.53
N ALA A 28 5.13 3.06 0.75
CA ALA A 28 6.31 3.79 1.20
C ALA A 28 6.02 4.75 2.36
N LYS A 29 4.77 5.21 2.49
CA LYS A 29 4.30 6.03 3.61
C LYS A 29 3.84 5.19 4.82
N GLY A 30 3.99 3.86 4.77
CA GLY A 30 3.54 2.95 5.82
C GLY A 30 2.02 2.80 5.89
N LEU A 31 1.30 3.19 4.83
CA LEU A 31 -0.16 3.04 4.78
C LEU A 31 -0.56 1.64 4.31
N VAL A 32 -1.81 1.30 4.56
CA VAL A 32 -2.42 0.02 4.19
C VAL A 32 -3.22 0.17 2.91
N LEU A 33 -2.97 -0.70 1.95
CA LEU A 33 -3.83 -0.89 0.79
C LEU A 33 -4.91 -1.92 1.15
N GLN A 34 -6.17 -1.52 1.15
CA GLN A 34 -7.31 -2.44 1.32
C GLN A 34 -8.04 -2.56 -0.01
N HIS A 35 -8.24 -3.78 -0.47
CA HIS A 35 -9.04 -4.13 -1.64
C HIS A 35 -9.98 -5.28 -1.28
N GLU A 36 -11.09 -5.42 -2.00
CA GLU A 36 -12.14 -6.42 -1.71
C GLU A 36 -11.60 -7.85 -1.54
N LYS A 37 -10.49 -8.19 -2.21
CA LYS A 37 -9.89 -9.53 -2.19
C LYS A 37 -8.59 -9.62 -1.41
N MET A 38 -8.00 -8.51 -1.00
CA MET A 38 -6.68 -8.51 -0.35
C MET A 38 -6.41 -7.26 0.46
N THR A 39 -5.60 -7.41 1.50
CA THR A 39 -4.99 -6.27 2.20
C THR A 39 -3.49 -6.33 2.03
N VAL A 40 -2.85 -5.22 1.70
CA VAL A 40 -1.41 -5.15 1.46
C VAL A 40 -0.77 -4.11 2.37
N VAL A 41 0.37 -4.46 2.94
CA VAL A 41 1.16 -3.61 3.83
C VAL A 41 2.65 -3.74 3.52
N SER A 42 3.41 -2.67 3.74
CA SER A 42 4.87 -2.75 3.82
C SER A 42 5.29 -3.13 5.22
N SER A 43 6.32 -3.96 5.35
CA SER A 43 6.87 -4.27 6.67
C SER A 43 8.38 -4.38 6.67
N THR A 44 8.96 -4.06 7.84
CA THR A 44 10.39 -4.15 8.13
C THR A 44 10.61 -5.30 9.09
N ALA A 45 11.55 -6.19 8.76
CA ALA A 45 11.93 -7.30 9.63
C ALA A 45 12.22 -6.81 11.07
N GLY A 46 11.64 -7.49 12.06
CA GLY A 46 11.90 -7.21 13.47
C GLY A 46 11.16 -6.01 14.08
N GLN A 47 10.50 -5.16 13.30
CA GLN A 47 9.66 -4.08 13.87
C GLN A 47 8.24 -4.57 14.20
N GLY A 48 7.72 -5.49 13.37
CA GLY A 48 6.33 -5.93 13.45
C GLY A 48 5.34 -4.83 13.11
N PHE A 49 4.16 -5.20 12.65
CA PHE A 49 3.07 -4.28 12.35
C PHE A 49 1.79 -4.75 13.04
N ILE A 50 0.88 -3.84 13.30
CA ILE A 50 -0.46 -4.20 13.78
C ILE A 50 -1.30 -4.52 12.55
N ASP A 51 -1.81 -5.74 12.48
CA ASP A 51 -2.74 -6.15 11.45
C ASP A 51 -3.97 -5.21 11.50
N PRO A 52 -4.23 -4.45 10.43
CA PRO A 52 -5.29 -3.45 10.43
C PRO A 52 -6.68 -4.06 10.61
N ILE A 53 -6.86 -5.35 10.26
CA ILE A 53 -8.11 -6.09 10.35
C ILE A 53 -8.22 -6.83 11.68
N SER A 54 -7.25 -7.70 12.00
CA SER A 54 -7.35 -8.55 13.20
C SER A 54 -6.92 -7.83 14.49
N LYS A 55 -6.23 -6.69 14.39
CA LYS A 55 -5.60 -5.95 15.50
C LYS A 55 -4.52 -6.72 16.25
N ASN A 56 -4.12 -7.88 15.75
CA ASN A 56 -3.00 -8.62 16.29
C ASN A 56 -1.67 -8.03 15.80
N ARG A 57 -0.63 -8.18 16.61
CA ARG A 57 0.74 -7.84 16.19
C ARG A 57 1.28 -8.97 15.33
N GLU A 58 1.66 -8.65 14.11
CA GLU A 58 2.32 -9.54 13.17
C GLU A 58 3.81 -9.16 13.11
N LEU A 59 4.68 -10.16 13.18
CA LEU A 59 6.12 -9.99 13.11
C LEU A 59 6.64 -10.66 11.84
N PRO A 60 6.96 -9.88 10.79
CA PRO A 60 7.46 -10.46 9.56
C PRO A 60 8.87 -11.02 9.76
N GLU A 61 9.15 -12.15 9.12
CA GLU A 61 10.49 -12.74 9.11
C GLU A 61 11.49 -11.91 8.30
N ARG A 62 11.02 -11.14 7.31
CA ARG A 62 11.85 -10.37 6.37
C ARG A 62 11.22 -9.01 6.08
N THR A 63 12.04 -8.07 5.62
CA THR A 63 11.52 -6.83 5.05
C THR A 63 10.86 -7.14 3.72
N GLY A 64 9.74 -6.49 3.42
CA GLY A 64 9.03 -6.70 2.17
C GLY A 64 7.60 -6.19 2.20
N ILE A 65 6.88 -6.48 1.12
CA ILE A 65 5.46 -6.22 0.97
C ILE A 65 4.69 -7.50 1.27
N TYR A 66 3.73 -7.39 2.16
CA TYR A 66 2.93 -8.50 2.65
C TYR A 66 1.50 -8.33 2.19
N SER A 67 0.90 -9.40 1.67
CA SER A 67 -0.52 -9.47 1.34
C SER A 67 -1.22 -10.45 2.27
N ARG A 68 -2.41 -10.06 2.73
CA ARG A 68 -3.34 -10.92 3.45
C ARG A 68 -4.42 -11.39 2.49
N ASP A 69 -4.51 -12.69 2.33
CA ASP A 69 -5.57 -13.35 1.55
C ASP A 69 -6.87 -13.46 2.37
N ALA A 70 -7.94 -13.94 1.71
CA ALA A 70 -9.26 -14.10 2.33
C ALA A 70 -9.29 -15.14 3.47
N ILE A 71 -8.31 -16.05 3.54
CA ILE A 71 -8.16 -17.01 4.65
C ILE A 71 -7.39 -16.40 5.84
N GLY A 72 -6.96 -15.15 5.71
CA GLY A 72 -6.40 -14.36 6.80
C GLY A 72 -4.92 -14.57 7.03
N ILE A 73 -4.19 -15.18 6.10
CA ILE A 73 -2.75 -15.47 6.22
C ILE A 73 -1.93 -14.37 5.53
N TRP A 74 -0.92 -13.85 6.23
CA TRP A 74 0.05 -12.93 5.64
C TRP A 74 1.11 -13.69 4.84
N ARG A 75 1.31 -13.27 3.58
CA ARG A 75 2.34 -13.81 2.69
C ARG A 75 3.19 -12.67 2.16
N ASN A 76 4.51 -12.87 2.14
CA ASN A 76 5.41 -11.96 1.45
C ASN A 76 5.17 -12.12 -0.06
N ILE A 77 4.89 -11.00 -0.74
CA ILE A 77 4.60 -10.96 -2.18
C ILE A 77 5.68 -10.21 -2.97
N GLY A 78 6.78 -9.81 -2.33
CA GLY A 78 7.93 -9.16 -2.97
C GLY A 78 8.40 -7.92 -2.23
N ASP A 79 9.23 -7.13 -2.91
CA ASP A 79 9.76 -5.87 -2.41
C ASP A 79 8.98 -4.66 -2.92
N ALA A 80 9.15 -3.50 -2.28
CA ALA A 80 8.48 -2.26 -2.68
C ALA A 80 8.80 -1.79 -4.11
N SER A 81 9.85 -2.33 -4.73
CA SER A 81 10.22 -2.09 -6.12
C SER A 81 9.46 -2.95 -7.13
N GLN A 82 8.71 -3.96 -6.68
CA GLN A 82 8.01 -4.93 -7.53
C GLN A 82 6.49 -4.75 -7.48
N MET A 83 6.02 -3.49 -7.55
CA MET A 83 4.58 -3.18 -7.49
C MET A 83 3.83 -3.42 -8.79
N ASP A 84 4.55 -3.62 -9.90
CA ASP A 84 3.95 -3.86 -11.21
C ASP A 84 3.07 -5.12 -11.24
N ASP A 85 3.53 -6.22 -10.63
CA ASP A 85 2.77 -7.48 -10.58
C ASP A 85 1.50 -7.34 -9.73
N LEU A 86 1.59 -6.61 -8.62
CA LEU A 86 0.45 -6.32 -7.75
C LEU A 86 -0.56 -5.40 -8.46
N ALA A 87 -0.08 -4.36 -9.14
CA ALA A 87 -0.89 -3.46 -9.93
C ALA A 87 -1.57 -4.19 -11.09
N MET A 88 -0.86 -5.08 -11.77
CA MET A 88 -1.40 -5.91 -12.85
C MET A 88 -2.49 -6.84 -12.31
N TYR A 89 -2.25 -7.50 -11.18
CA TYR A 89 -3.24 -8.35 -10.52
C TYR A 89 -4.51 -7.56 -10.18
N LEU A 90 -4.37 -6.39 -9.56
CA LEU A 90 -5.50 -5.52 -9.21
C LEU A 90 -6.24 -5.06 -10.46
N ALA A 91 -5.53 -4.76 -11.54
CA ALA A 91 -6.14 -4.34 -12.79
C ALA A 91 -6.94 -5.45 -13.48
N MET A 92 -6.45 -6.69 -13.43
CA MET A 92 -7.15 -7.87 -13.94
C MET A 92 -8.36 -8.26 -13.08
N ASN A 93 -8.29 -8.03 -11.77
CA ASN A 93 -9.32 -8.42 -10.81
C ASN A 93 -10.33 -7.31 -10.48
N THR A 94 -10.12 -6.09 -10.97
CA THR A 94 -11.06 -4.98 -10.81
C THR A 94 -11.93 -4.85 -12.08
N PRO A 95 -13.27 -4.94 -11.97
CA PRO A 95 -14.16 -4.74 -13.11
C PRO A 95 -13.90 -3.40 -13.80
N SER A 96 -13.93 -3.36 -15.13
CA SER A 96 -13.56 -2.14 -15.91
C SER A 96 -14.27 -0.88 -15.44
N LYS A 97 -15.57 -1.00 -15.10
CA LYS A 97 -16.39 0.10 -14.57
C LYS A 97 -15.92 0.69 -13.22
N ASN A 98 -15.12 -0.06 -12.45
CA ASN A 98 -14.62 0.33 -11.13
C ASN A 98 -13.14 0.75 -11.16
N ARG A 99 -12.43 0.54 -12.28
CA ARG A 99 -10.98 0.80 -12.37
C ARG A 99 -10.62 2.24 -12.10
N TYR A 100 -11.40 3.17 -12.67
CA TYR A 100 -11.21 4.61 -12.46
C TYR A 100 -11.41 5.00 -10.99
N SER A 101 -12.49 4.53 -10.36
CA SER A 101 -12.77 4.82 -8.95
C SER A 101 -11.65 4.31 -8.05
N LEU A 102 -11.14 3.10 -8.30
CA LEU A 102 -9.99 2.56 -7.58
C LEU A 102 -8.73 3.41 -7.79
N MET A 103 -8.46 3.85 -9.02
CA MET A 103 -7.32 4.73 -9.31
C MET A 103 -7.40 6.03 -8.51
N VAL A 104 -8.55 6.71 -8.56
CA VAL A 104 -8.76 7.99 -7.86
C VAL A 104 -8.59 7.78 -6.36
N GLU A 105 -9.20 6.74 -5.79
CA GLU A 105 -9.08 6.44 -4.36
C GLU A 105 -7.62 6.23 -3.93
N LEU A 106 -6.84 5.51 -4.74
CA LEU A 106 -5.42 5.26 -4.44
C LEU A 106 -4.57 6.51 -4.58
N ILE A 107 -4.80 7.32 -5.62
CA ILE A 107 -4.13 8.61 -5.80
C ILE A 107 -4.47 9.53 -4.63
N GLU A 108 -5.74 9.64 -4.25
CA GLU A 108 -6.16 10.47 -3.12
C GLU A 108 -5.53 10.00 -1.80
N LYS A 109 -5.52 8.69 -1.52
CA LYS A 109 -4.86 8.14 -0.33
C LYS A 109 -3.35 8.36 -0.33
N ALA A 110 -2.70 8.18 -1.48
CA ALA A 110 -1.28 8.46 -1.64
C ALA A 110 -1.00 9.96 -1.45
N SER A 111 -1.88 10.84 -1.92
CA SER A 111 -1.73 12.30 -1.86
C SER A 111 -2.03 12.88 -0.47
N ALA A 112 -3.05 12.36 0.22
CA ALA A 112 -3.54 12.85 1.50
C ALA A 112 -2.62 12.51 2.68
N ALA A 113 -1.72 11.53 2.51
CA ALA A 113 -0.83 11.09 3.57
C ALA A 113 0.40 12.00 3.70
N SER A 114 0.38 12.84 4.74
CA SER A 114 1.55 13.55 5.25
C SER A 114 2.61 12.54 5.71
N ILE A 115 3.85 12.74 5.30
CA ILE A 115 5.00 11.91 5.71
C ILE A 115 5.16 12.04 7.22
N GLN A 116 4.74 11.04 8.01
CA GLN A 116 5.16 10.96 9.40
C GLN A 116 6.60 10.45 9.43
N ILE A 117 7.55 11.38 9.31
CA ILE A 117 8.94 11.12 9.67
C ILE A 117 8.95 11.00 11.20
N THR A 118 8.76 9.79 11.72
CA THR A 118 9.13 9.49 13.11
C THR A 118 10.65 9.58 13.17
N ARG A 119 11.17 10.77 13.53
CA ARG A 119 12.57 10.89 13.94
C ARG A 119 12.80 9.86 15.07
N PRO A 120 13.85 9.02 15.01
CA PRO A 120 14.25 8.29 16.19
C PRO A 120 14.61 9.33 17.24
N SER A 121 13.81 9.41 18.31
CA SER A 121 14.16 10.14 19.50
C SER A 121 15.39 9.47 20.10
N SER A 122 16.57 10.00 19.77
CA SER A 122 17.79 9.64 20.46
C SER A 122 17.64 10.06 21.92
N SER A 123 17.38 9.11 22.81
CA SER A 123 17.59 9.30 24.26
C SER A 123 19.10 9.18 24.53
N PRO A 124 19.74 10.16 25.18
CA PRO A 124 20.90 9.91 26.00
C PRO A 124 20.43 9.69 27.45
N ASP A 125 20.55 8.45 27.89
CA ASP A 125 20.44 8.03 29.28
C ASP A 125 21.65 8.57 30.07
N HIS A 126 21.38 9.21 31.21
CA HIS A 126 22.23 9.45 32.39
C HIS A 126 23.68 9.98 32.23
N ALA A 127 23.99 11.09 32.93
CA ALA A 127 24.71 11.03 34.22
C ALA A 127 25.26 12.41 34.69
N MET A 128 25.05 12.66 36.00
CA MET A 128 25.83 13.49 36.92
C MET A 128 25.67 15.02 36.92
N GLN A 129 24.88 15.45 37.91
CA GLN A 129 25.05 16.70 38.66
C GLN A 129 26.45 16.75 39.32
N PRO A 130 26.96 17.97 39.55
CA PRO A 130 27.47 18.36 40.86
C PRO A 130 26.53 19.33 41.59
#